data_AF-A0A822G2T8-F1
#
_entry.id   AF-A0A822G2T8-F1
#
_cell.length_a   1.000
_cell.length_b   1.000
_cell.length_c   1.000
_cell.angle_alpha   90.00
_cell.angle_beta   90.00
_cell.angle_gamma   90.00
#
_symmetry.space_group_name_H-M   'P 1'
#
loop_
_entity.id
_entity.type
_entity.pdbx_description
1 polymer ?
#
loop_
_entity_poly.entity_id
_entity_poly.type
_entity_poly.pdbx_seq_one_letter_code
_entity_poly.pdbx_strand_id
1 'polypeptide(L)'
;MPPAKRLLLQITSTNKSSIEYQRLAWKSLKKSINGLCNKVNRSNLPIIIREMFQNNIVRGRGLFARAIIQSQIVSPFYTSVYAALVSVFNSKFPQLGELIIKRLISSFSQTYFDNDKKNCLSTIKFLAHLVNQNT
;
A
#
# COMPACT_ATOMS: atom_id res chain seq x y z
N MET A 1 9.49 20.96 21.09
CA MET A 1 9.21 19.63 21.67
C MET A 1 9.88 19.55 23.04
N PRO A 2 9.13 19.30 24.13
CA PRO A 2 9.69 19.29 25.49
C PRO A 2 10.75 18.18 25.72
N PRO A 3 11.79 18.42 26.54
CA PRO A 3 12.92 17.49 26.74
C PRO A 3 12.52 16.09 27.23
N ALA A 4 11.57 16.00 28.16
CA ALA A 4 11.09 14.73 28.71
C ALA A 4 10.45 13.81 27.66
N LYS A 5 9.75 14.38 26.67
CA LYS A 5 9.17 13.60 25.55
C LYS A 5 10.26 13.05 24.61
N ARG A 6 11.39 13.75 24.44
CA ARG A 6 12.53 13.26 23.65
C ARG A 6 13.24 12.09 24.33
N LEU A 7 13.42 12.15 25.64
CA LEU A 7 14.03 11.07 26.42
C LEU A 7 13.17 9.80 26.43
N LEU A 8 11.86 9.92 26.63
CA LEU A 8 10.93 8.77 26.52
C LEU A 8 10.94 8.14 25.12
N LEU A 9 11.06 8.93 24.06
CA LEU A 9 11.21 8.43 22.69
C LEU A 9 12.56 7.71 22.47
N GLN A 10 13.63 8.16 23.12
CA GLN A 10 14.92 7.49 23.09
C GLN A 10 14.92 6.19 23.90
N ILE A 11 14.30 6.16 25.08
CA ILE A 11 14.24 4.96 25.93
C ILE A 11 13.34 3.88 25.32
N THR A 12 12.21 4.26 24.70
CA THR A 12 11.36 3.32 23.95
C THR A 12 12.03 2.80 22.67
N SER A 13 13.11 3.43 22.20
CA SER A 13 13.82 3.01 20.98
C SER A 13 14.79 1.84 21.18
N THR A 14 15.13 1.46 22.42
CA THR A 14 16.14 0.40 22.69
C THR A 14 15.53 -1.00 22.74
N ASN A 15 14.29 -1.17 23.21
CA ASN A 15 13.65 -2.47 23.29
C ASN A 15 12.64 -2.72 22.14
N LYS A 16 13.08 -3.45 21.12
CA LYS A 16 12.27 -3.79 19.94
C LYS A 16 11.07 -4.70 20.24
N SER A 17 11.05 -5.42 21.36
CA SER A 17 9.93 -6.27 21.75
C SER A 17 8.84 -5.52 22.53
N SER A 18 9.13 -4.31 23.03
CA SER A 18 8.16 -3.50 23.76
C SER A 18 6.94 -3.15 22.90
N ILE A 19 5.77 -3.09 23.53
CA ILE A 19 4.50 -2.75 22.86
C ILE A 19 4.56 -1.33 22.29
N GLU A 20 5.17 -0.40 23.02
CA GLU A 20 5.34 1.00 22.63
C GLU A 20 6.17 1.10 21.35
N TYR A 21 7.32 0.42 21.30
CA TYR A 21 8.17 0.37 20.11
C TYR A 21 7.41 -0.22 18.92
N GLN A 22 6.73 -1.36 19.11
CA GLN A 22 6.00 -2.02 18.02
C GLN A 22 4.87 -1.15 17.46
N ARG A 23 4.16 -0.41 18.33
CA ARG A 23 3.12 0.56 17.92
C ARG A 23 3.73 1.73 17.14
N LEU A 24 4.85 2.29 17.60
CA LEU A 24 5.56 3.37 16.91
C LEU A 24 6.07 2.89 15.54
N ALA A 25 6.71 1.72 15.50
CA ALA A 25 7.19 1.10 14.27
C ALA A 25 6.05 0.81 13.28
N TRP A 26 4.89 0.35 13.77
CA TRP A 26 3.70 0.14 12.94
C TRP A 26 3.14 1.45 12.37
N LYS A 27 3.04 2.51 13.19
CA LYS A 27 2.61 3.85 12.73
C LYS A 27 3.56 4.41 11.68
N SER A 28 4.87 4.25 11.89
CA SER A 28 5.90 4.67 10.94
C SER A 28 5.79 3.91 9.61
N LEU A 29 5.65 2.57 9.67
CA LEU A 29 5.45 1.71 8.50
C LEU A 29 4.22 2.13 7.69
N LYS A 30 3.07 2.35 8.35
CA LYS A 30 1.85 2.83 7.71
C LYS A 30 2.06 4.19 7.03
N LYS A 31 2.71 5.14 7.72
CA LYS A 31 2.97 6.49 7.17
C LYS A 31 3.88 6.42 5.95
N SER A 32 4.95 5.62 6.02
CA SER A 32 5.90 5.41 4.93
C SER A 32 5.20 4.86 3.69
N ILE A 33 4.52 3.71 3.81
CA ILE A 33 3.80 3.05 2.70
C ILE A 33 2.78 4.01 2.06
N ASN A 34 1.95 4.67 2.87
CA ASN A 34 0.95 5.62 2.35
C ASN A 34 1.61 6.79 1.62
N GLY A 35 2.68 7.35 2.19
CA GLY A 35 3.41 8.47 1.58
C GLY A 35 4.00 8.08 0.23
N LEU A 36 4.59 6.88 0.12
CA LEU A 36 5.13 6.35 -1.13
C LEU A 36 4.04 6.13 -2.19
N CYS A 37 2.92 5.52 -1.82
CA CYS A 37 1.80 5.26 -2.75
C CYS A 37 1.17 6.57 -3.27
N ASN A 38 1.10 7.61 -2.44
CA ASN A 38 0.50 8.88 -2.85
C ASN A 38 1.37 9.69 -3.81
N LYS A 39 2.70 9.52 -3.78
CA LYS A 39 3.63 10.28 -4.63
C LYS A 39 4.09 9.53 -5.89
N VAL A 40 3.70 8.26 -6.07
CA VAL A 40 4.15 7.45 -7.21
C VAL A 40 3.59 7.96 -8.53
N ASN A 41 4.44 8.03 -9.54
CA ASN A 41 4.09 8.38 -10.92
C ASN A 41 5.06 7.69 -11.89
N ARG A 42 4.89 7.91 -13.20
CA ARG A 42 5.69 7.26 -14.24
C ARG A 42 7.18 7.59 -14.15
N SER A 43 7.56 8.82 -13.80
CA SER A 43 8.96 9.25 -13.80
C SER A 43 9.73 8.80 -12.55
N ASN A 44 9.04 8.63 -11.41
CA ASN A 44 9.69 8.27 -10.14
C ASN A 44 9.48 6.81 -9.71
N LEU A 45 8.71 6.00 -10.45
CA LEU A 45 8.39 4.62 -10.08
C LEU A 45 9.62 3.78 -9.65
N PRO A 46 10.78 3.79 -10.35
CA PRO A 46 11.95 3.03 -9.92
C PRO A 46 12.49 3.44 -8.54
N ILE A 47 12.44 4.73 -8.22
CA ILE A 47 12.88 5.27 -6.93
C ILE A 47 11.89 4.84 -5.84
N ILE A 48 10.58 4.94 -6.11
CA ILE A 48 9.53 4.51 -5.19
C ILE A 48 9.64 3.03 -4.87
N ILE A 49 9.90 2.19 -5.87
CA ILE A 49 10.10 0.75 -5.68
C ILE A 49 11.26 0.50 -4.70
N ARG A 50 12.41 1.13 -4.92
CA ARG A 50 13.59 0.97 -4.05
C ARG A 50 13.30 1.43 -2.62
N GLU A 51 12.65 2.58 -2.43
CA GLU A 51 12.24 3.08 -1.11
C GLU A 51 11.21 2.14 -0.44
N MET A 52 10.27 1.61 -1.21
CA MET A 52 9.24 0.69 -0.72
C MET A 52 9.87 -0.62 -0.23
N PHE A 53 10.90 -1.15 -0.90
CA PHE A 53 11.63 -2.34 -0.45
C PHE A 53 12.40 -2.15 0.87
N GLN A 54 12.71 -0.92 1.28
CA GLN A 54 13.29 -0.65 2.60
C GLN A 54 12.27 -0.81 3.75
N ASN A 55 10.98 -0.95 3.42
CA ASN A 55 9.92 -1.19 4.38
C ASN A 55 9.66 -2.69 4.55
N ASN A 56 9.24 -3.11 5.75
CA ASN A 56 8.81 -4.48 5.97
C ASN A 56 7.41 -4.73 5.39
N ILE A 57 7.33 -4.90 4.06
CA ILE A 57 6.07 -5.09 3.32
C ILE A 57 5.40 -6.42 3.67
N VAL A 58 6.14 -7.47 4.03
CA VAL A 58 5.56 -8.74 4.48
C VAL A 58 4.72 -8.56 5.76
N ARG A 59 5.27 -7.85 6.76
CA ARG A 59 4.53 -7.43 7.95
C ARG A 59 3.41 -6.45 7.59
N GLY A 60 3.70 -5.52 6.67
CA GLY A 60 2.80 -4.46 6.22
C GLY A 60 1.81 -4.86 5.11
N ARG A 61 1.62 -6.14 4.78
CA ARG A 61 0.90 -6.56 3.56
C ARG A 61 -0.49 -5.94 3.43
N GLY A 62 -1.24 -5.91 4.52
CA GLY A 62 -2.57 -5.33 4.57
C GLY A 62 -2.57 -3.80 4.45
N LEU A 63 -1.49 -3.14 4.92
CA LEU A 63 -1.28 -1.70 4.76
C LEU A 63 -0.96 -1.36 3.31
N PHE A 64 -0.04 -2.11 2.69
CA PHE A 64 0.31 -1.96 1.28
C PHE A 64 -0.91 -2.13 0.37
N ALA A 65 -1.63 -3.24 0.51
CA ALA A 65 -2.82 -3.51 -0.30
C ALA A 65 -3.88 -2.41 -0.14
N ARG A 66 -4.12 -1.95 1.10
CA ARG A 66 -5.08 -0.87 1.34
C ARG A 66 -4.61 0.46 0.77
N ALA A 67 -3.33 0.81 0.93
CA ALA A 67 -2.77 2.05 0.44
C ALA A 67 -2.89 2.14 -1.09
N ILE A 68 -2.49 1.09 -1.80
CA ILE A 68 -2.56 1.03 -3.26
C ILE A 68 -3.99 1.16 -3.77
N ILE A 69 -4.93 0.38 -3.22
CA ILE A 69 -6.34 0.42 -3.65
C ILE A 69 -6.93 1.80 -3.41
N GLN A 70 -6.68 2.41 -2.25
CA GLN A 70 -7.18 3.75 -1.93
C GLN A 70 -6.54 4.84 -2.80
N SER A 71 -5.22 4.79 -3.02
CA SER A 71 -4.55 5.73 -3.92
C SER A 71 -5.09 5.60 -5.36
N GLN A 72 -5.39 4.38 -5.82
CA GLN A 72 -5.99 4.17 -7.14
C GLN A 72 -7.42 4.70 -7.24
N ILE A 73 -8.26 4.52 -6.21
CA ILE A 73 -9.63 5.08 -6.15
C ILE A 73 -9.56 6.61 -6.20
N VAL A 74 -8.66 7.23 -5.41
CA VAL A 74 -8.49 8.68 -5.36
C VAL A 74 -7.88 9.22 -6.67
N SER A 75 -7.01 8.45 -7.32
CA SER A 75 -6.31 8.87 -8.55
C SER A 75 -6.37 7.83 -9.68
N PRO A 76 -7.55 7.61 -10.32
CA PRO A 76 -7.76 6.57 -11.34
C PRO A 76 -7.00 6.81 -12.67
N PHE A 77 -6.40 7.99 -12.83
CA PHE A 77 -5.52 8.29 -13.96
C PHE A 77 -4.21 7.50 -13.89
N TYR A 78 -3.69 7.24 -12.68
CA TYR A 78 -2.43 6.54 -12.45
C TYR A 78 -2.59 5.02 -12.28
N THR A 79 -3.74 4.44 -12.60
CA THR A 79 -4.00 2.99 -12.42
C THR A 79 -2.91 2.09 -13.03
N SER A 80 -2.39 2.44 -14.21
CA SER A 80 -1.28 1.69 -14.84
C SER A 80 0.03 1.74 -14.02
N VAL A 81 0.30 2.87 -13.35
CA VAL A 81 1.47 3.02 -12.47
C VAL A 81 1.28 2.21 -11.18
N TYR A 82 0.08 2.23 -10.60
CA TYR A 82 -0.23 1.42 -9.43
C TYR A 82 -0.13 -0.06 -9.74
N ALA A 83 -0.65 -0.51 -10.89
CA ALA A 83 -0.47 -1.88 -11.34
C ALA A 83 1.03 -2.22 -11.48
N ALA A 84 1.83 -1.35 -12.12
CA ALA A 84 3.27 -1.58 -12.33
C ALA A 84 4.01 -1.77 -11.01
N LEU A 85 3.66 -0.97 -10.00
CA LEU A 85 4.17 -1.13 -8.66
C LEU A 85 3.76 -2.48 -8.06
N VAL A 86 2.48 -2.87 -8.16
CA VAL A 86 1.99 -4.17 -7.66
C VAL A 86 2.69 -5.34 -8.34
N SER A 87 2.86 -5.34 -9.67
CA SER A 87 3.51 -6.42 -10.42
C SER A 87 4.96 -6.68 -9.94
N VAL A 88 5.73 -5.61 -9.71
CA VAL A 88 7.10 -5.74 -9.18
C VAL A 88 7.10 -6.39 -7.79
N PHE A 89 6.20 -5.98 -6.90
CA PHE A 89 6.09 -6.57 -5.57
C PHE A 89 5.54 -8.00 -5.60
N ASN A 90 4.63 -8.30 -6.52
CA ASN A 90 4.07 -9.64 -6.72
C ASN A 90 5.15 -10.64 -7.15
N SER A 91 6.09 -10.24 -8.01
CA SER A 91 7.23 -11.08 -8.43
C SER A 91 8.13 -11.54 -7.27
N LYS A 92 8.09 -10.84 -6.14
CA LYS A 92 8.87 -11.15 -4.92
C LYS A 92 8.02 -11.72 -3.81
N PHE A 93 6.75 -11.32 -3.72
CA PHE A 93 5.82 -11.68 -2.65
C PHE A 93 4.42 -11.95 -3.25
N PRO A 94 4.17 -13.12 -3.86
CA PRO A 94 2.90 -13.42 -4.53
C PRO A 94 1.65 -13.26 -3.66
N GLN A 95 1.78 -13.50 -2.36
CA GLN A 95 0.72 -13.28 -1.38
C GLN A 95 0.22 -11.83 -1.30
N LEU A 96 1.00 -10.84 -1.77
CA LEU A 96 0.56 -9.45 -1.88
C LEU A 96 -0.39 -9.25 -3.05
N GLY A 97 -0.05 -9.78 -4.23
CA GLY A 97 -0.91 -9.72 -5.41
C GLY A 97 -2.23 -10.43 -5.16
N GLU A 98 -2.18 -11.65 -4.61
CA GLU A 98 -3.36 -12.42 -4.22
C GLU A 98 -4.28 -11.63 -3.27
N LEU A 99 -3.72 -11.00 -2.23
CA LEU A 99 -4.49 -10.19 -1.29
C LEU A 99 -5.15 -8.97 -1.96
N ILE A 100 -4.45 -8.30 -2.87
CA ILE A 100 -4.99 -7.15 -3.61
C ILE A 100 -6.12 -7.59 -4.53
N ILE A 101 -5.93 -8.67 -5.30
CA ILE A 101 -6.92 -9.22 -6.23
C ILE A 101 -8.18 -9.64 -5.46
N LYS A 102 -8.05 -10.40 -4.37
CA LYS A 102 -9.20 -10.80 -3.53
C LYS A 102 -10.01 -9.60 -3.03
N ARG A 103 -9.32 -8.53 -2.61
CA ARG A 103 -9.98 -7.30 -2.15
C ARG A 103 -10.64 -6.53 -3.29
N LEU A 104 -10.03 -6.46 -4.47
CA LEU A 104 -10.62 -5.82 -5.63
C LEU A 104 -11.86 -6.57 -6.13
N ILE A 105 -11.84 -7.91 -6.15
CA ILE A 105 -13.01 -8.73 -6.50
C ILE A 105 -14.16 -8.47 -5.51
N SER A 106 -13.87 -8.50 -4.21
CA SER A 106 -14.87 -8.19 -3.19
C SER A 106 -15.42 -6.77 -3.31
N SER A 107 -14.55 -5.78 -3.58
CA SER A 107 -14.94 -4.39 -3.83
C SER A 107 -15.81 -4.25 -5.08
N PHE A 108 -15.45 -4.96 -6.15
CA PHE A 108 -16.24 -4.96 -7.39
C PHE A 108 -17.65 -5.48 -7.14
N SER A 109 -17.79 -6.66 -6.52
CA SER A 109 -19.10 -7.23 -6.19
C SER A 109 -19.94 -6.26 -5.38
N GLN A 110 -19.37 -5.66 -4.32
CA GLN A 110 -20.07 -4.70 -3.48
C GLN A 110 -20.54 -3.48 -4.29
N THR A 111 -19.62 -2.83 -5.03
CA THR A 111 -19.96 -1.62 -5.83
C THR A 111 -20.94 -1.91 -6.96
N TYR A 112 -20.97 -3.14 -7.47
CA TYR A 112 -21.95 -3.58 -8.47
C TYR A 112 -23.35 -3.69 -7.84
N PHE A 113 -23.48 -4.35 -6.68
CA PHE A 113 -24.77 -4.46 -5.98
C PHE A 113 -25.28 -3.09 -5.49
N ASP A 114 -24.38 -2.21 -5.09
CA ASP A 114 -24.72 -0.84 -4.66
C ASP A 114 -25.05 0.10 -5.83
N ASN A 115 -24.99 -0.37 -7.09
CA ASN A 115 -25.14 0.43 -8.30
C ASN A 115 -24.15 1.63 -8.40
N ASP A 116 -23.00 1.56 -7.74
CA ASP A 116 -21.95 2.57 -7.81
C ASP A 116 -21.11 2.37 -9.07
N LYS A 117 -21.65 2.85 -10.20
CA LYS A 117 -20.99 2.74 -11.52
C LYS A 117 -19.57 3.30 -11.53
N LYS A 118 -19.30 4.40 -10.81
CA LYS A 118 -17.99 5.05 -10.83
C LYS A 118 -16.93 4.16 -10.19
N ASN A 119 -17.19 3.67 -8.98
CA ASN A 119 -16.24 2.81 -8.27
C ASN A 119 -16.17 1.40 -8.89
N CYS A 120 -17.27 0.90 -9.44
CA CYS A 120 -17.31 -0.35 -10.20
C CYS A 120 -16.36 -0.29 -11.42
N LEU A 121 -16.50 0.73 -12.26
CA LEU A 121 -15.61 0.93 -13.43
C LEU A 121 -14.15 1.15 -13.02
N SER A 122 -13.90 1.91 -11.95
CA SER A 122 -12.55 2.13 -11.43
C SER A 122 -11.89 0.81 -11.00
N THR A 123 -12.64 -0.03 -10.29
CA THR A 123 -12.19 -1.34 -9.80
C THR A 123 -11.91 -2.30 -10.96
N ILE A 124 -12.81 -2.37 -11.95
CA ILE A 124 -12.61 -3.19 -13.17
C ILE A 124 -11.36 -2.74 -13.92
N LYS A 125 -11.20 -1.42 -14.12
CA LYS A 125 -10.03 -0.87 -14.81
C LYS A 125 -8.74 -1.26 -14.11
N PHE A 126 -8.73 -1.28 -12.78
CA PHE A 126 -7.56 -1.70 -12.02
C PHE A 126 -7.28 -3.20 -12.17
N LEU A 127 -8.30 -4.05 -12.07
CA LEU A 127 -8.17 -5.49 -12.35
C LEU A 127 -7.61 -5.75 -13.76
N ALA A 128 -8.12 -5.04 -14.78
CA ALA A 128 -7.63 -5.18 -16.15
C ALA A 128 -6.14 -4.83 -16.29
N HIS A 129 -5.68 -3.76 -15.62
CA HIS A 129 -4.26 -3.41 -15.62
C HIS A 129 -3.39 -4.44 -14.88
N LEU A 130 -3.88 -5.05 -13.79
CA LEU A 130 -3.14 -6.09 -13.07
C LEU A 130 -2.99 -7.35 -13.92
N VAL A 131 -4.06 -7.76 -14.62
CA VAL A 131 -4.04 -8.89 -15.56
C VAL A 131 -3.04 -8.63 -16.69
N ASN A 132 -3.04 -7.44 -17.29
CA ASN A 132 -2.11 -7.08 -18.36
C ASN A 132 -0.63 -7.10 -17.93
N GLN A 133 -0.35 -7.08 -16.63
CA GLN A 133 1.01 -7.13 -16.11
C GLN A 133 1.40 -8.50 -15.56
N ASN A 134 0.58 -9.53 -15.82
CA ASN A 134 0.77 -10.89 -15.33
C ASN A 134 1.01 -10.92 -13.81
N THR A 135 0.21 -10.14 -13.09
CA THR A 135 0.21 -10.11 -11.62
C THR A 135 -0.53 -11.34 -11.10
#